data_AF-A0A2S3QML1-F1
#
_entry.id   AF-A0A2S3QML1-F1
#
_cell.length_a   1.000
_cell.length_b   1.000
_cell.length_c   1.000
_cell.angle_alpha   90.00
_cell.angle_beta   90.00
_cell.angle_gamma   90.00
#
_symmetry.space_group_name_H-M   'P 1'
#
loop_
_entity.id
_entity.type
_entity.pdbx_description
1 polymer ?
#
loop_
_entity_poly.entity_id
_entity_poly.type
_entity_poly.pdbx_seq_one_letter_code
_entity_poly.pdbx_strand_id
1 'polypeptide(L)'
;MQRQIGFIKNQNQIIIRDLNSNTKSKIADVSEVSEEKFDCIFYSPELLEEEVVHNFLKKESKYTPLHEGNNFFESSEQFEAESNDKLKQVFDKISSNWILQNNIVLLEELFEVVDHLKALWPNDRTAFFEELWHIFKINLGANNLKLIYNDIEDVSKNSDKKALVHITIDGDKKPNPVKGKEFEAKLMKHFEEEFVNAFQIVEYSEEKGELTICGNILKSPFIIMANIGQITKLQESVLATLIKALSR
;
A
#
# COMPACT_ATOMS: atom_id res chain seq x y z
N MET A 1 4.15 -7.18 -12.96
CA MET A 1 3.08 -6.64 -12.07
C MET A 1 2.08 -5.86 -12.89
N GLN A 2 0.82 -6.28 -12.96
CA GLN A 2 -0.23 -5.52 -13.65
C GLN A 2 -0.33 -4.11 -13.05
N ARG A 3 -0.29 -3.07 -13.89
CA ARG A 3 -0.33 -1.67 -13.47
C ARG A 3 -1.47 -0.97 -14.21
N GLN A 4 -2.42 -0.43 -13.46
CA GLN A 4 -3.61 0.19 -14.02
C GLN A 4 -3.55 1.70 -13.80
N ILE A 5 -3.62 2.48 -14.87
CA ILE A 5 -3.68 3.95 -14.80
C ILE A 5 -5.00 4.46 -15.36
N GLY A 6 -5.53 5.50 -14.73
CA GLY A 6 -6.81 6.11 -15.08
C GLY A 6 -6.66 7.55 -15.54
N PHE A 7 -7.51 8.00 -16.46
CA PHE A 7 -7.67 9.42 -16.82
C PHE A 7 -9.15 9.78 -16.78
N ILE A 8 -9.55 10.72 -15.93
CA ILE A 8 -10.94 11.19 -15.84
C ILE A 8 -11.24 12.04 -17.08
N LYS A 9 -12.09 11.49 -17.97
CA LYS A 9 -12.45 12.12 -19.24
C LYS A 9 -13.49 13.22 -19.07
N ASN A 10 -14.47 12.98 -18.20
CA ASN A 10 -15.55 13.90 -17.89
C ASN A 10 -16.12 13.57 -16.49
N GLN A 11 -17.19 14.27 -16.09
CA GLN A 11 -17.88 14.11 -14.79
C GLN A 11 -18.13 12.66 -14.38
N ASN A 12 -18.43 11.77 -15.34
CA ASN A 12 -18.89 10.41 -15.06
C ASN A 12 -17.99 9.34 -15.66
N GLN A 13 -16.99 9.65 -16.49
CA GLN A 13 -16.22 8.65 -17.22
C GLN A 13 -14.74 8.71 -16.92
N ILE A 14 -14.16 7.53 -16.73
CA ILE A 14 -12.71 7.32 -16.61
C ILE A 14 -12.22 6.41 -17.74
N ILE A 15 -11.10 6.80 -18.35
CA ILE A 15 -10.36 5.98 -19.31
C ILE A 15 -9.33 5.19 -18.52
N ILE A 16 -9.37 3.87 -18.65
CA ILE A 16 -8.50 2.94 -17.92
C ILE A 16 -7.55 2.28 -18.92
N ARG A 17 -6.26 2.29 -18.59
CA ARG A 17 -5.18 1.66 -19.35
C ARG A 17 -4.41 0.70 -18.45
N ASP A 18 -4.18 -0.51 -18.94
CA ASP A 18 -3.27 -1.47 -18.33
C ASP A 18 -1.92 -1.39 -19.06
N LEU A 19 -0.88 -1.01 -18.34
CA LEU A 19 0.44 -0.79 -18.92
C LEU A 19 1.11 -2.09 -19.40
N ASN A 20 0.67 -3.25 -18.91
CA ASN A 20 1.26 -4.54 -19.26
C ASN A 20 0.49 -5.31 -20.30
N SER A 21 -0.73 -4.87 -20.62
CA SER A 21 -1.55 -5.51 -21.64
C SER A 21 -1.51 -4.72 -22.94
N ASN A 22 -1.56 -5.45 -24.06
CA ASN A 22 -1.76 -4.88 -25.38
C ASN A 22 -3.24 -4.58 -25.68
N THR A 23 -4.15 -4.81 -24.71
CA THR A 23 -5.56 -4.47 -24.87
C THR A 23 -5.77 -2.96 -24.88
N LYS A 24 -6.69 -2.52 -25.73
CA LYS A 24 -7.13 -1.12 -25.82
C LYS A 24 -7.72 -0.64 -24.48
N SER A 25 -7.74 0.69 -24.32
CA SER A 25 -8.43 1.41 -23.23
C SER A 25 -9.82 0.84 -22.94
N LYS A 26 -10.14 0.74 -21.65
CA LYS A 26 -11.50 0.52 -21.15
C LYS A 26 -12.07 1.86 -20.69
N ILE A 27 -13.26 2.22 -21.13
CA ILE A 27 -13.99 3.37 -20.56
C ILE A 27 -14.99 2.81 -19.56
N ALA A 28 -15.01 3.36 -18.36
CA ALA A 28 -15.90 2.95 -17.27
C ALA A 28 -16.50 4.17 -16.59
N ASP A 29 -17.59 3.95 -15.86
CA ASP A 29 -18.24 4.99 -15.08
C ASP A 29 -17.47 5.22 -13.75
N VAL A 30 -17.26 6.48 -13.36
CA VAL A 30 -16.53 6.85 -12.13
C VAL A 30 -17.21 6.23 -10.90
N SER A 31 -18.54 6.09 -10.95
CA SER A 31 -19.33 5.46 -9.88
C SER A 31 -19.11 3.94 -9.75
N GLU A 32 -18.79 3.27 -10.85
CA GLU A 32 -18.60 1.81 -10.89
C GLU A 32 -17.17 1.38 -10.51
N VAL A 33 -16.20 2.27 -10.69
CA VAL A 33 -14.77 1.96 -10.49
C VAL A 33 -14.25 2.28 -9.09
N SER A 34 -15.10 2.70 -8.15
CA SER A 34 -14.67 3.08 -6.81
C SER A 34 -13.97 1.97 -6.03
N GLU A 35 -14.24 0.71 -6.38
CA GLU A 35 -13.57 -0.47 -5.82
C GLU A 35 -12.43 -1.01 -6.71
N GLU A 36 -12.28 -0.53 -7.95
CA GLU A 36 -11.13 -0.88 -8.78
C GLU A 36 -9.84 -0.23 -8.22
N LYS A 37 -8.70 -0.88 -8.45
CA LYS A 37 -7.40 -0.50 -7.90
C LYS A 37 -6.56 0.22 -8.96
N PHE A 38 -6.43 1.53 -8.82
CA PHE A 38 -5.59 2.36 -9.68
C PHE A 38 -4.19 2.57 -9.09
N ASP A 39 -3.17 2.49 -9.94
CA ASP A 39 -1.79 2.84 -9.60
C ASP A 39 -1.49 4.33 -9.84
N CYS A 40 -2.27 5.01 -10.69
CA CYS A 40 -2.20 6.46 -10.91
C CYS A 40 -3.49 6.96 -11.54
N ILE A 41 -3.96 8.15 -11.14
CA ILE A 41 -5.14 8.80 -11.75
C ILE A 41 -4.77 10.20 -12.22
N PHE A 42 -5.11 10.48 -13.47
CA PHE A 42 -5.02 11.79 -14.09
C PHE A 42 -6.41 12.43 -14.13
N TYR A 43 -6.47 13.74 -13.92
CA TYR A 43 -7.71 14.51 -14.02
C TYR A 43 -7.43 15.88 -14.61
N SER A 44 -8.45 16.48 -15.24
CA SER A 44 -8.38 17.88 -15.68
C SER A 44 -8.85 18.79 -14.53
N PRO A 45 -8.15 19.90 -14.22
CA PRO A 45 -8.48 20.78 -13.09
C PRO A 45 -9.92 21.29 -13.10
N GLU A 46 -10.49 21.49 -14.29
CA GLU A 46 -11.87 21.95 -14.50
C GLU A 46 -12.90 20.96 -13.94
N LEU A 47 -12.54 19.67 -13.82
CA LEU A 47 -13.42 18.63 -13.30
C LEU A 47 -13.43 18.56 -11.77
N LEU A 48 -12.57 19.30 -11.07
CA LEU A 48 -12.56 19.35 -9.60
C LEU A 48 -13.78 20.07 -9.01
N GLU A 49 -14.43 20.94 -9.79
CA GLU A 49 -15.64 21.64 -9.36
C GLU A 49 -16.85 20.69 -9.22
N GLU A 50 -16.74 19.51 -9.83
CA GLU A 50 -17.80 18.51 -9.88
C GLU A 50 -17.78 17.63 -8.64
N GLU A 51 -18.88 17.62 -7.88
CA GLU A 51 -18.95 16.97 -6.57
C GLU A 51 -18.63 15.45 -6.65
N VAL A 52 -19.08 14.78 -7.71
CA VAL A 52 -18.83 13.34 -7.93
C VAL A 52 -17.33 13.06 -8.09
N VAL A 53 -16.66 13.84 -8.95
CA VAL A 53 -15.22 13.69 -9.22
C VAL A 53 -14.40 14.09 -8.00
N HIS A 54 -14.76 15.19 -7.33
CA HIS A 54 -14.09 15.63 -6.11
C HIS A 54 -14.15 14.55 -5.02
N ASN A 55 -15.33 13.97 -4.78
CA ASN A 55 -15.52 12.92 -3.77
C ASN A 55 -14.79 11.63 -4.14
N PHE A 56 -14.73 11.28 -5.42
CA PHE A 56 -13.95 10.13 -5.90
C PHE A 56 -12.46 10.35 -5.65
N LEU A 57 -11.89 11.46 -6.14
CA LEU A 57 -10.48 11.80 -5.99
C LEU A 57 -10.07 11.88 -4.52
N LYS A 58 -10.87 12.49 -3.65
CA LYS A 58 -10.59 12.58 -2.21
C LYS A 58 -10.50 11.21 -1.51
N LYS A 59 -11.24 10.20 -2.00
CA LYS A 59 -11.15 8.83 -1.48
C LYS A 59 -9.90 8.13 -2.01
N GLU A 60 -9.60 8.29 -3.29
CA GLU A 60 -8.45 7.66 -3.95
C GLU A 60 -7.11 8.27 -3.53
N SER A 61 -7.06 9.56 -3.14
CA SER A 61 -5.83 10.25 -2.77
C SER A 61 -5.08 9.61 -1.60
N LYS A 62 -5.77 8.80 -0.79
CA LYS A 62 -5.16 8.02 0.30
C LYS A 62 -4.32 6.85 -0.19
N TYR A 63 -4.64 6.30 -1.37
CA TYR A 63 -4.08 5.04 -1.85
C TYR A 63 -3.29 5.20 -3.16
N THR A 64 -3.59 6.25 -3.93
CA THR A 64 -3.16 6.39 -5.31
C THR A 64 -2.70 7.82 -5.60
N PRO A 65 -1.57 8.02 -6.30
CA PRO A 65 -1.15 9.34 -6.75
C PRO A 65 -2.16 9.95 -7.73
N LEU A 66 -2.49 11.21 -7.49
CA LEU A 66 -3.40 12.00 -8.31
C LEU A 66 -2.64 13.16 -8.95
N HIS A 67 -2.76 13.31 -10.26
CA HIS A 67 -2.08 14.37 -10.99
C HIS A 67 -2.98 15.06 -12.01
N GLU A 68 -2.74 16.35 -12.20
CA GLU A 68 -3.35 17.07 -13.30
C GLU A 68 -2.82 16.53 -14.63
N GLY A 69 -3.74 16.04 -15.46
CA GLY A 69 -3.43 15.44 -16.76
C GLY A 69 -2.73 16.43 -17.71
N ASN A 70 -3.09 17.72 -17.61
CA ASN A 70 -2.57 18.79 -18.47
C ASN A 70 -1.04 18.98 -18.36
N ASN A 71 -0.41 18.51 -17.29
CA ASN A 71 1.05 18.55 -17.13
C ASN A 71 1.78 17.47 -17.95
N PHE A 72 1.06 16.47 -18.45
CA PHE A 72 1.61 15.28 -19.12
C PHE A 72 1.00 15.04 -20.50
N PHE A 73 -0.26 15.40 -20.67
CA PHE A 73 -1.07 15.17 -21.87
C PHE A 73 -1.85 16.44 -22.20
N GLU A 74 -1.95 16.79 -23.48
CA GLU A 74 -2.75 17.91 -23.98
C GLU A 74 -4.25 17.62 -23.90
N SER A 75 -4.65 16.35 -24.01
CA SER A 75 -6.05 15.95 -23.89
C SER A 75 -6.23 14.47 -23.48
N SER A 76 -7.47 14.11 -23.12
CA SER A 76 -7.85 12.72 -22.81
C SER A 76 -7.66 11.77 -24.02
N GLU A 77 -7.82 12.29 -25.24
CA GLU A 77 -7.60 11.57 -26.49
C GLU A 77 -6.11 11.32 -26.72
N GLN A 78 -5.22 12.26 -26.35
CA GLN A 78 -3.79 12.02 -26.41
C GLN A 78 -3.38 10.91 -25.43
N PHE A 79 -3.89 10.95 -24.18
CA PHE A 79 -3.65 9.88 -23.22
C PHE A 79 -4.06 8.50 -23.78
N GLU A 80 -5.20 8.45 -24.47
CA GLU A 80 -5.66 7.22 -25.11
C GLU A 80 -4.80 6.83 -26.34
N ALA A 81 -4.32 7.78 -27.13
CA ALA A 81 -3.47 7.48 -28.29
C ALA A 81 -2.02 7.13 -27.93
N GLU A 82 -1.57 7.48 -26.73
CA GLU A 82 -0.18 7.33 -26.29
C GLU A 82 0.25 5.86 -26.19
N SER A 83 1.53 5.60 -26.46
CA SER A 83 2.10 4.26 -26.35
C SER A 83 2.28 3.83 -24.89
N ASN A 84 2.14 2.53 -24.63
CA ASN A 84 2.35 1.97 -23.29
C ASN A 84 3.75 2.24 -22.75
N ASP A 85 4.78 2.34 -23.61
CA ASP A 85 6.15 2.63 -23.17
C ASP A 85 6.29 4.06 -22.64
N LYS A 86 5.66 5.04 -23.31
CA LYS A 86 5.68 6.43 -22.84
C LYS A 86 4.81 6.60 -21.59
N LEU A 87 3.67 5.92 -21.52
CA LEU A 87 2.84 5.90 -20.31
C LEU A 87 3.58 5.27 -19.11
N LYS A 88 4.37 4.21 -19.33
CA LYS A 88 5.24 3.63 -18.29
C LYS A 88 6.27 4.63 -17.78
N GLN A 89 6.97 5.33 -18.69
CA GLN A 89 7.95 6.35 -18.29
C GLN A 89 7.32 7.47 -17.44
N VAL A 90 6.13 7.93 -17.82
CA VAL A 90 5.38 8.93 -17.05
C VAL A 90 4.99 8.37 -15.68
N PHE A 91 4.44 7.15 -15.66
CA PHE A 91 4.06 6.47 -14.43
C PHE A 91 5.24 6.26 -13.47
N ASP A 92 6.38 5.79 -13.96
CA ASP A 92 7.56 5.52 -13.13
C ASP A 92 8.08 6.79 -12.46
N LYS A 93 8.06 7.92 -13.18
CA LYS A 93 8.43 9.24 -12.64
C LYS A 93 7.46 9.68 -11.54
N ILE A 94 6.15 9.56 -11.79
CA ILE A 94 5.10 9.92 -10.84
C ILE A 94 5.18 9.05 -9.58
N SER A 95 5.23 7.74 -9.76
CA SER A 95 5.29 6.76 -8.69
C SER A 95 6.53 6.98 -7.82
N SER A 96 7.69 7.18 -8.42
CA SER A 96 8.94 7.46 -7.69
C SER A 96 8.83 8.75 -6.86
N ASN A 97 8.24 9.81 -7.42
CA ASN A 97 8.06 11.06 -6.69
C ASN A 97 7.03 10.93 -5.55
N TRP A 98 5.92 10.23 -5.79
CA TRP A 98 4.89 9.98 -4.77
C TRP A 98 5.43 9.16 -3.60
N ILE A 99 6.18 8.09 -3.89
CA ILE A 99 6.87 7.30 -2.88
C ILE A 99 7.83 8.19 -2.07
N LEU A 100 8.64 9.00 -2.74
CA LEU A 100 9.57 9.91 -2.07
C LEU A 100 8.83 10.88 -1.14
N GLN A 101 7.75 11.52 -1.62
CA GLN A 101 6.94 12.43 -0.84
C GLN A 101 6.34 11.75 0.39
N ASN A 102 5.76 10.56 0.24
CA ASN A 102 5.20 9.80 1.37
C ASN A 102 6.25 9.51 2.45
N ASN A 103 7.48 9.12 2.03
CA ASN A 103 8.56 8.84 2.97
C ASN A 103 9.06 10.11 3.68
N ILE A 104 9.03 11.26 3.00
CA ILE A 104 9.36 12.56 3.62
C ILE A 104 8.27 12.95 4.62
N VAL A 105 7.00 12.86 4.26
CA VAL A 105 5.87 13.14 5.16
C VAL A 105 5.92 12.25 6.39
N LEU A 106 6.16 10.94 6.23
CA LEU A 106 6.32 10.03 7.36
C LEU A 106 7.50 10.40 8.27
N LEU A 107 8.59 10.94 7.71
CA LEU A 107 9.71 11.44 8.50
C LEU A 107 9.35 12.70 9.30
N GLU A 108 8.61 13.63 8.68
CA GLU A 108 8.17 14.87 9.30
C GLU A 108 7.17 14.61 10.43
N GLU A 109 6.24 13.69 10.21
CA GLU A 109 5.16 13.33 11.14
C GLU A 109 5.50 12.12 12.02
N LEU A 110 6.76 11.66 12.02
CA LEU A 110 7.18 10.39 12.60
C LEU A 110 6.71 10.21 14.06
N PHE A 111 6.88 11.24 14.88
CA PHE A 111 6.53 11.16 16.30
C PHE A 111 5.01 11.11 16.51
N GLU A 112 4.24 11.89 15.75
CA GLU A 112 2.78 11.88 15.82
C GLU A 112 2.22 10.51 15.42
N VAL A 113 2.75 9.93 14.33
CA VAL A 113 2.41 8.59 13.87
C VAL A 113 2.76 7.54 14.93
N VAL A 114 3.96 7.62 15.53
CA VAL A 114 4.40 6.68 16.57
C VAL A 114 3.51 6.75 17.81
N ASP A 115 3.18 7.96 18.28
CA ASP A 115 2.35 8.15 19.47
C ASP A 115 0.93 7.63 19.24
N HIS A 116 0.35 7.91 18.08
CA HIS A 116 -0.96 7.39 17.68
C HIS A 116 -0.96 5.85 17.62
N LEU A 117 0.00 5.25 16.92
CA LEU A 117 0.11 3.79 16.83
C LEU A 117 0.34 3.16 18.22
N LYS A 118 1.18 3.74 19.08
CA LYS A 118 1.35 3.24 20.46
C LYS A 118 0.06 3.32 21.28
N ALA A 119 -0.77 4.32 21.05
CA ALA A 119 -2.08 4.41 21.68
C ALA A 119 -3.05 3.33 21.19
N LEU A 120 -2.94 2.87 19.94
CA LEU A 120 -3.73 1.75 19.42
C LEU A 120 -3.30 0.40 19.99
N TRP A 121 -2.00 0.19 20.22
CA TRP A 121 -1.47 -1.11 20.64
C TRP A 121 -2.20 -1.81 21.81
N PRO A 122 -2.50 -1.14 22.95
CA PRO A 122 -3.23 -1.77 24.05
C PRO A 122 -4.75 -1.83 23.83
N ASN A 123 -5.30 -1.02 22.92
CA ASN A 123 -6.75 -0.80 22.78
C ASN A 123 -7.36 -1.58 21.61
N ASP A 124 -6.72 -1.51 20.44
CA ASP A 124 -7.13 -2.19 19.22
C ASP A 124 -5.90 -2.59 18.41
N ARG A 125 -5.50 -3.85 18.60
CA ARG A 125 -4.32 -4.40 17.94
C ARG A 125 -4.54 -4.64 16.45
N THR A 126 -5.77 -4.91 16.03
CA THR A 126 -6.08 -5.10 14.60
C THR A 126 -5.94 -3.77 13.88
N ALA A 127 -6.54 -2.71 14.42
CA ALA A 127 -6.41 -1.35 13.87
C ALA A 127 -4.94 -0.90 13.79
N PHE A 128 -4.14 -1.18 14.83
CA PHE A 128 -2.70 -0.93 14.80
C PHE A 128 -2.02 -1.53 13.56
N PHE A 129 -2.26 -2.82 13.29
CA PHE A 129 -1.60 -3.50 12.19
C PHE A 129 -2.21 -3.14 10.83
N GLU A 130 -3.48 -2.75 10.74
CA GLU A 130 -4.08 -2.21 9.52
C GLU A 130 -3.48 -0.86 9.13
N GLU A 131 -3.29 0.04 10.11
CA GLU A 131 -2.62 1.32 9.87
C GLU A 131 -1.14 1.12 9.54
N LEU A 132 -0.45 0.22 10.24
CA LEU A 132 0.93 -0.13 9.91
C LEU A 132 1.04 -0.70 8.49
N TRP A 133 0.12 -1.60 8.11
CA TRP A 133 0.02 -2.14 6.75
C TRP A 133 -0.13 -1.02 5.73
N HIS A 134 -0.99 -0.04 5.99
CA HIS A 134 -1.21 1.09 5.10
C HIS A 134 0.04 1.97 4.95
N ILE A 135 0.70 2.28 6.07
CA ILE A 135 1.96 3.04 6.08
C ILE A 135 3.01 2.33 5.22
N PHE A 136 3.20 1.02 5.41
CA PHE A 136 4.13 0.27 4.58
C PHE A 136 3.72 0.25 3.09
N LYS A 137 2.43 0.07 2.81
CA LYS A 137 1.89 0.02 1.45
C LYS A 137 2.22 1.29 0.66
N ILE A 138 1.98 2.46 1.24
CA ILE A 138 2.19 3.76 0.57
C ILE A 138 3.68 4.14 0.50
N ASN A 139 4.46 3.85 1.55
CA ASN A 139 5.88 4.21 1.60
C ASN A 139 6.76 3.28 0.77
N LEU A 140 6.32 2.04 0.53
CA LEU A 140 6.98 1.13 -0.41
C LEU A 140 6.51 1.30 -1.86
N GLY A 141 5.38 2.00 -2.08
CA GLY A 141 4.70 1.98 -3.39
C GLY A 141 4.31 0.57 -3.82
N ALA A 142 3.97 -0.27 -2.85
CA ALA A 142 3.72 -1.70 -3.09
C ALA A 142 2.42 -1.87 -3.89
N ASN A 143 2.40 -2.81 -4.82
CA ASN A 143 1.22 -3.18 -5.61
C ASN A 143 0.22 -3.96 -4.75
N ASN A 144 0.73 -4.98 -4.07
CA ASN A 144 0.06 -5.78 -3.05
C ASN A 144 0.99 -5.79 -1.83
N LEU A 145 0.40 -5.83 -0.64
CA LEU A 145 1.13 -6.07 0.59
C LEU A 145 0.39 -7.07 1.46
N LYS A 146 1.13 -8.02 2.01
CA LYS A 146 0.67 -8.98 3.01
C LYS A 146 1.47 -8.76 4.29
N LEU A 147 0.77 -8.54 5.39
CA LEU A 147 1.35 -8.43 6.73
C LEU A 147 0.83 -9.59 7.58
N ILE A 148 1.73 -10.35 8.19
CA ILE A 148 1.41 -11.45 9.09
C ILE A 148 1.94 -11.08 10.47
N TYR A 149 1.13 -11.25 11.52
CA TYR A 149 1.53 -11.03 12.89
C TYR A 149 0.90 -12.04 13.85
N ASN A 150 1.50 -12.15 15.04
CA ASN A 150 0.96 -12.96 16.12
C ASN A 150 -0.05 -12.17 16.94
N ASP A 151 -1.25 -12.70 17.12
CA ASP A 151 -2.24 -12.20 18.06
C ASP A 151 -2.64 -13.23 19.11
N ILE A 152 -3.42 -12.80 20.09
CA ILE A 152 -3.87 -13.61 21.21
C ILE A 152 -5.39 -13.55 21.27
N GLU A 153 -6.05 -14.70 21.09
CA GLU A 153 -7.49 -14.85 21.24
C GLU A 153 -7.84 -15.74 22.44
N ASP A 154 -8.98 -15.47 23.08
CA ASP A 154 -9.52 -16.35 24.10
C ASP A 154 -10.12 -17.61 23.47
N VAL A 155 -9.70 -18.78 23.96
CA VAL A 155 -10.10 -20.10 23.40
C VAL A 155 -11.61 -20.35 23.53
N SER A 156 -12.28 -19.69 24.49
CA SER A 156 -13.74 -19.63 24.57
C SER A 156 -14.18 -18.44 25.43
N LYS A 157 -15.43 -17.97 25.25
CA LYS A 157 -16.00 -16.79 25.95
C LYS A 157 -15.96 -16.85 27.49
N ASN A 158 -15.68 -18.02 28.08
CA ASN A 158 -15.67 -18.26 29.54
C ASN A 158 -14.37 -18.91 30.04
N SER A 159 -13.26 -18.81 29.31
CA SER A 159 -11.98 -19.45 29.67
C SER A 159 -10.83 -18.46 29.59
N ASP A 160 -10.08 -18.30 30.69
CA ASP A 160 -8.83 -17.51 30.75
C ASP A 160 -7.69 -18.12 29.92
N LYS A 161 -7.91 -19.27 29.27
CA LYS A 161 -6.93 -19.85 28.34
C LYS A 161 -6.87 -19.03 27.06
N LYS A 162 -5.73 -18.37 26.88
CA LYS A 162 -5.32 -17.64 25.69
C LYS A 162 -4.62 -18.56 24.68
N ALA A 163 -4.98 -18.47 23.42
CA ALA A 163 -4.28 -19.14 22.32
C ALA A 163 -3.59 -18.12 21.44
N LEU A 164 -2.36 -18.45 21.04
CA LEU A 164 -1.64 -17.72 20.00
C LEU A 164 -2.31 -18.02 18.65
N VAL A 165 -2.70 -16.97 17.95
CA VAL A 165 -3.24 -17.07 16.59
C VAL A 165 -2.37 -16.22 15.66
N HIS A 166 -2.37 -16.56 14.37
CA HIS A 166 -1.77 -15.73 13.35
C HIS A 166 -2.87 -14.93 12.67
N ILE A 167 -2.65 -13.65 12.47
CA ILE A 167 -3.54 -12.79 11.68
C ILE A 167 -2.76 -12.36 10.44
N THR A 168 -3.43 -12.41 9.30
CA THR A 168 -2.92 -11.94 8.01
C THR A 168 -3.76 -10.76 7.57
N ILE A 169 -3.10 -9.65 7.23
CA ILE A 169 -3.71 -8.53 6.52
C ILE A 169 -3.17 -8.56 5.11
N ASP A 170 -4.01 -8.93 4.15
CA ASP A 170 -3.68 -8.97 2.71
C ASP A 170 -4.54 -7.96 1.96
N GLY A 171 -3.99 -7.33 0.94
CA GLY A 171 -4.72 -6.35 0.15
C GLY A 171 -3.89 -5.70 -0.95
N ASP A 172 -4.57 -5.21 -1.97
CA ASP A 172 -4.03 -4.40 -3.06
C ASP A 172 -4.43 -2.92 -2.93
N LYS A 173 -5.65 -2.63 -2.47
CA LYS A 173 -6.17 -1.28 -2.20
C LYS A 173 -6.45 -1.06 -0.71
N LYS A 174 -7.26 -1.94 -0.10
CA LYS A 174 -7.69 -1.86 1.30
C LYS A 174 -7.15 -3.07 2.09
N PRO A 175 -6.87 -2.92 3.40
CA PRO A 175 -6.53 -4.06 4.24
C PRO A 175 -7.72 -5.02 4.36
N ASN A 176 -7.46 -6.33 4.37
CA ASN A 176 -8.45 -7.36 4.65
C ASN A 176 -7.90 -8.32 5.72
N PRO A 177 -8.15 -8.05 7.02
CA PRO A 177 -7.67 -8.88 8.11
C PRO A 177 -8.42 -10.22 8.12
N VAL A 178 -7.68 -11.31 8.05
CA VAL A 178 -8.20 -12.67 8.12
C VAL A 178 -7.34 -13.51 9.06
N LYS A 179 -7.98 -14.50 9.68
CA LYS A 179 -7.25 -15.45 10.52
C LYS A 179 -6.36 -16.34 9.66
N GLY A 180 -5.07 -16.34 10.00
CA GLY A 180 -4.04 -17.17 9.38
C GLY A 180 -4.30 -18.66 9.60
N LYS A 181 -3.76 -19.46 8.71
CA LYS A 181 -3.88 -20.92 8.68
C LYS A 181 -2.50 -21.55 8.85
N GLU A 182 -2.36 -22.80 8.40
CA GLU A 182 -1.12 -23.57 8.49
C GLU A 182 0.04 -22.94 7.69
N PHE A 183 -0.26 -22.22 6.61
CA PHE A 183 0.75 -21.56 5.78
C PHE A 183 1.46 -20.45 6.56
N GLU A 184 0.69 -19.57 7.22
CA GLU A 184 1.21 -18.50 8.05
C GLU A 184 2.04 -19.04 9.21
N ALA A 185 1.59 -20.13 9.86
CA ALA A 185 2.35 -20.77 10.93
C ALA A 185 3.70 -21.30 10.43
N LYS A 186 3.76 -21.86 9.22
CA LYS A 186 5.01 -22.31 8.59
C LYS A 186 5.94 -21.14 8.29
N LEU A 187 5.42 -20.02 7.78
CA LEU A 187 6.22 -18.82 7.52
C LEU A 187 6.79 -18.22 8.82
N MET A 188 5.96 -18.08 9.85
CA MET A 188 6.40 -17.55 11.14
C MET A 188 7.49 -18.44 11.76
N LYS A 189 7.40 -19.77 11.61
CA LYS A 189 8.46 -20.66 12.05
C LYS A 189 9.72 -20.58 11.17
N HIS A 190 9.57 -20.41 9.86
CA HIS A 190 10.69 -20.33 8.93
C HIS A 190 11.59 -19.12 9.22
N PHE A 191 11.00 -17.97 9.55
CA PHE A 191 11.72 -16.72 9.83
C PHE A 191 11.97 -16.46 11.32
N GLU A 192 11.86 -17.48 12.18
CA GLU A 192 11.92 -17.32 13.65
C GLU A 192 13.23 -16.64 14.12
N GLU A 193 14.35 -16.97 13.48
CA GLU A 193 15.68 -16.42 13.81
C GLU A 193 15.80 -14.92 13.47
N GLU A 194 15.00 -14.42 12.52
CA GLU A 194 15.05 -13.04 12.05
C GLU A 194 14.31 -12.07 12.98
N PHE A 195 13.40 -12.58 13.82
CA PHE A 195 12.61 -11.77 14.76
C PHE A 195 13.38 -11.24 15.97
N VAL A 196 14.68 -11.56 16.06
CA VAL A 196 15.61 -10.96 17.02
C VAL A 196 15.79 -9.47 16.73
N ASN A 197 15.72 -9.09 15.45
CA ASN A 197 15.85 -7.71 15.02
C ASN A 197 14.49 -7.01 15.01
N ALA A 198 14.47 -5.72 15.36
CA ALA A 198 13.25 -4.93 15.27
C ALA A 198 12.75 -4.83 13.81
N PHE A 199 13.67 -4.70 12.86
CA PHE A 199 13.39 -4.59 11.43
C PHE A 199 14.56 -5.13 10.61
N GLN A 200 14.26 -5.97 9.62
CA GLN A 200 15.23 -6.50 8.68
C GLN A 200 14.55 -6.86 7.35
N ILE A 201 15.17 -6.44 6.23
CA ILE A 201 14.84 -6.99 4.92
C ILE A 201 15.58 -8.32 4.81
N VAL A 202 14.83 -9.43 4.75
CA VAL A 202 15.40 -10.79 4.72
C VAL A 202 15.58 -11.28 3.29
N GLU A 203 14.69 -10.86 2.39
CA GLU A 203 14.75 -11.23 0.97
C GLU A 203 14.30 -10.05 0.10
N TYR A 204 15.02 -9.83 -0.99
CA TYR A 204 14.59 -8.91 -2.04
C TYR A 204 15.02 -9.44 -3.41
N SER A 205 14.06 -9.57 -4.32
CA SER A 205 14.30 -9.90 -5.72
C SER A 205 13.82 -8.74 -6.59
N GLU A 206 14.75 -7.99 -7.15
CA GLU A 206 14.45 -6.89 -8.07
C GLU A 206 13.75 -7.38 -9.34
N GLU A 207 14.17 -8.53 -9.90
CA GLU A 207 13.58 -9.12 -11.10
C GLU A 207 12.10 -9.49 -10.91
N LYS A 208 11.75 -10.07 -9.76
CA LYS A 208 10.36 -10.43 -9.43
C LYS A 208 9.59 -9.27 -8.79
N GLY A 209 10.30 -8.26 -8.31
CA GLY A 209 9.76 -7.20 -7.46
C GLY A 209 9.16 -7.74 -6.16
N GLU A 210 9.76 -8.78 -5.58
CA GLU A 210 9.31 -9.41 -4.33
C GLU A 210 10.21 -8.95 -3.19
N LEU A 211 9.61 -8.47 -2.11
CA LEU A 211 10.30 -8.01 -0.90
C LEU A 211 9.71 -8.71 0.32
N THR A 212 10.56 -9.29 1.16
CA THR A 212 10.19 -9.84 2.46
C THR A 212 10.95 -9.11 3.57
N ILE A 213 10.19 -8.55 4.52
CA ILE A 213 10.69 -7.89 5.72
C ILE A 213 10.22 -8.70 6.93
N CYS A 214 11.13 -8.95 7.85
CA CYS A 214 10.83 -9.53 9.15
C CYS A 214 11.18 -8.53 10.24
N GLY A 215 10.47 -8.64 11.37
CA GLY A 215 10.77 -7.80 12.50
C GLY A 215 9.94 -8.15 13.71
N ASN A 216 10.06 -7.29 14.72
CA ASN A 216 9.41 -7.49 16.00
C ASN A 216 9.06 -6.15 16.63
N ILE A 217 7.78 -6.00 17.00
CA ILE A 217 7.25 -4.85 17.73
C ILE A 217 6.79 -5.34 19.09
N LEU A 218 7.43 -4.85 20.17
CA LEU A 218 7.02 -5.16 21.55
C LEU A 218 6.85 -6.68 21.82
N LYS A 219 7.78 -7.51 21.31
CA LYS A 219 7.76 -8.98 21.37
C LYS A 219 6.66 -9.66 20.55
N SER A 220 6.02 -8.94 19.64
CA SER A 220 5.18 -9.47 18.59
C SER A 220 5.96 -9.54 17.27
N PRO A 221 6.40 -10.74 16.84
CA PRO A 221 6.92 -10.95 15.51
C PRO A 221 5.93 -10.52 14.43
N PHE A 222 6.47 -10.00 13.34
CA PHE A 222 5.71 -9.73 12.12
C PHE A 222 6.53 -10.07 10.88
N ILE A 223 5.81 -10.37 9.79
CA ILE A 223 6.36 -10.55 8.44
C ILE A 223 5.59 -9.62 7.52
N ILE A 224 6.28 -8.90 6.65
CA ILE A 224 5.71 -8.12 5.56
C ILE A 224 6.24 -8.69 4.24
N MET A 225 5.34 -9.12 3.37
CA MET A 225 5.63 -9.54 2.02
C MET A 225 4.99 -8.54 1.07
N ALA A 226 5.77 -7.93 0.19
CA ALA A 226 5.30 -6.86 -0.68
C ALA A 226 5.77 -7.06 -2.12
N ASN A 227 4.90 -6.68 -3.05
CA ASN A 227 5.26 -6.57 -4.47
C ASN A 227 5.60 -5.12 -4.81
N ILE A 228 6.88 -4.81 -5.01
CA ILE A 228 7.39 -3.45 -5.23
C ILE A 228 8.19 -3.34 -6.52
N GLY A 229 8.32 -2.14 -7.08
CA GLY A 229 9.23 -1.91 -8.21
C GLY A 229 10.69 -1.95 -7.75
N GLN A 230 11.05 -1.03 -6.88
CA GLN A 230 12.39 -0.95 -6.28
C GLN A 230 12.29 -0.48 -4.83
N ILE A 231 13.28 -0.84 -4.01
CA ILE A 231 13.44 -0.31 -2.66
C ILE A 231 14.69 0.54 -2.57
N THR A 232 14.53 1.78 -2.12
CA THR A 232 15.63 2.71 -1.90
C THR A 232 16.12 2.67 -0.46
N LYS A 233 17.35 3.15 -0.23
CA LYS A 233 17.91 3.26 1.12
C LYS A 233 17.15 4.24 2.01
N LEU A 234 16.50 5.25 1.42
CA LEU A 234 15.61 6.14 2.16
C LEU A 234 14.43 5.35 2.72
N GLN A 235 13.70 4.62 1.87
CA GLN A 235 12.54 3.81 2.28
C GLN A 235 12.91 2.82 3.38
N GLU A 236 14.02 2.08 3.21
CA GLU A 236 14.53 1.16 4.22
C GLU A 236 14.80 1.88 5.54
N SER A 237 15.47 3.03 5.51
CA SER A 237 15.84 3.78 6.71
C SER A 237 14.63 4.35 7.44
N VAL A 238 13.65 4.90 6.71
CA VAL A 238 12.42 5.47 7.27
C VAL A 238 11.59 4.38 7.94
N LEU A 239 11.31 3.29 7.23
CA LEU A 239 10.52 2.17 7.77
C LEU A 239 11.23 1.49 8.94
N ALA A 240 12.55 1.29 8.86
CA ALA A 240 13.33 0.76 9.99
C ALA A 240 13.27 1.69 11.21
N THR A 241 13.29 3.00 11.00
CA THR A 241 13.22 4.00 12.07
C THR A 241 11.84 3.99 12.74
N LEU A 242 10.76 3.95 11.94
CA LEU A 242 9.40 3.79 12.44
C LEU A 242 9.28 2.56 13.33
N ILE A 243 9.68 1.39 12.84
CA ILE A 243 9.58 0.15 13.62
C ILE A 243 10.44 0.21 14.88
N LYS A 244 11.68 0.70 14.80
CA LYS A 244 12.54 0.88 15.97
C LYS A 244 11.92 1.82 17.01
N ALA A 245 11.21 2.87 16.59
CA ALA A 245 10.53 3.79 17.49
C ALA A 245 9.30 3.15 18.16
N LEU A 246 8.57 2.30 17.43
CA LEU A 246 7.44 1.51 17.96
C LEU A 246 7.89 0.43 18.95
N SER A 247 9.08 -0.15 18.75
CA SER A 247 9.64 -1.20 19.60
C SER A 247 10.34 -0.70 20.88
N ARG A 248 10.41 0.62 21.08
CA ARG A 248 10.94 1.27 22.30
C ARG A 248 9.83 1.54 23.31
#